data_AF-A0A7C7KRU6-F1
#
_entry.id   AF-A0A7C7KRU6-F1
#
_cell.length_a   1.000
_cell.length_b   1.000
_cell.length_c   1.000
_cell.angle_alpha   90.00
_cell.angle_beta   90.00
_cell.angle_gamma   90.00
#
_symmetry.space_group_name_H-M   'P 1'
#
loop_
_entity.id
_entity.type
_entity.pdbx_description
1 polymer ?
#
loop_
_entity_poly.entity_id
_entity_poly.type
_entity_poly.pdbx_seq_one_letter_code
_entity_poly.pdbx_strand_id
1 'polypeptide(L)'
;ENTIFSGVGKREDEIEYALKNNILAINVESFSELKTTLKVAQKLNKIANISIRVNPEVNPKTHPYIATALKKSKFGVSFKDALLMYKLAKKEKYLNPIGIHFHIGSQIFEKKPFLEALDKTLEFIKVLKKENIILDFIDIGGGWGVKYSPNDPLFPLEDFAKKVINKLKNFEYKLKLFVEPGRYLIANTAIMLTKILYIKKNEDKTFYICDAGMNDFPRPSLYQAYHHIEPLYQNKEDIEIVDIVGPICESGDFLAKDREIKKCQEGDLLVCFSAGAYTMSMANNYNSRPRAKEILVKKDKHIVIRKRETLEDLICREILGD
;
A
#
# COMPACT_ATOMS: atom_id res chain seq x y z
N GLU A 1 -9.06 19.13 -4.46
CA GLU A 1 -10.32 18.91 -3.72
C GLU A 1 -10.61 17.47 -3.27
N ASN A 2 -10.23 16.40 -3.99
CA ASN A 2 -10.46 15.00 -3.56
C ASN A 2 -9.15 14.25 -3.17
N THR A 3 -8.11 14.98 -2.78
CA THR A 3 -6.78 14.44 -2.47
C THR A 3 -6.49 14.62 -0.99
N ILE A 4 -6.12 13.55 -0.31
CA ILE A 4 -5.64 13.56 1.08
C ILE A 4 -4.16 13.20 1.07
N PHE A 5 -3.33 13.96 1.79
CA PHE A 5 -1.89 13.71 1.84
C PHE A 5 -1.49 13.07 3.17
N SER A 6 -1.10 11.80 3.13
CA SER A 6 -0.66 10.99 4.28
C SER A 6 0.87 10.79 4.29
N GLY A 7 1.45 10.43 5.44
CA GLY A 7 2.89 10.12 5.58
C GLY A 7 3.53 10.75 6.80
N VAL A 8 4.29 9.98 7.58
CA VAL A 8 4.87 10.45 8.86
C VAL A 8 6.01 11.48 8.70
N GLY A 9 6.57 11.64 7.50
CA GLY A 9 7.79 12.42 7.25
C GLY A 9 7.64 13.50 6.19
N LYS A 10 6.49 14.17 6.11
CA LYS A 10 6.24 15.23 5.10
C LYS A 10 7.22 16.37 5.28
N ARG A 11 7.91 16.77 4.21
CA ARG A 11 8.83 17.91 4.21
C ARG A 11 8.08 19.23 4.04
N GLU A 12 8.74 20.34 4.39
CA GLU A 12 8.17 21.68 4.20
C GLU A 12 7.81 21.98 2.73
N ASP A 13 8.65 21.55 1.77
CA ASP A 13 8.39 21.73 0.34
C ASP A 13 7.17 20.92 -0.14
N GLU A 14 6.95 19.73 0.42
CA GLU A 14 5.80 18.89 0.08
C GLU A 14 4.50 19.46 0.67
N ILE A 15 4.55 19.97 1.90
CA ILE A 15 3.42 20.69 2.51
C ILE A 15 3.12 21.95 1.71
N GLU A 16 4.14 22.72 1.33
CA GLU A 16 3.98 23.93 0.51
C GLU A 16 3.33 23.59 -0.85
N TYR A 17 3.78 22.52 -1.50
CA TYR A 17 3.17 22.01 -2.73
C TYR A 17 1.70 21.61 -2.53
N ALA A 18 1.38 20.88 -1.46
CA ALA A 18 0.02 20.46 -1.14
C ALA A 18 -0.92 21.66 -0.91
N LEU A 19 -0.48 22.66 -0.15
CA LEU A 19 -1.25 23.88 0.11
C LEU A 19 -1.40 24.76 -1.13
N LYS A 20 -0.38 24.83 -1.99
CA LYS A 20 -0.48 25.52 -3.28
C LYS A 20 -1.52 24.88 -4.20
N ASN A 21 -1.65 23.56 -4.18
CA ASN A 21 -2.58 22.79 -5.01
C ASN A 21 -3.99 22.60 -4.40
N ASN A 22 -4.30 23.20 -3.25
CA ASN A 22 -5.63 23.13 -2.62
C ASN A 22 -6.15 21.68 -2.50
N ILE A 23 -5.31 20.78 -1.98
CA ILE A 23 -5.75 19.42 -1.64
C ILE A 23 -6.84 19.46 -0.56
N LEU A 24 -7.57 18.35 -0.38
CA LEU A 24 -8.65 18.30 0.60
C LEU A 24 -8.14 18.55 2.02
N ALA A 25 -7.14 17.76 2.43
CA ALA A 25 -6.58 17.81 3.77
C ALA A 25 -5.17 17.18 3.81
N ILE A 26 -4.36 17.65 4.74
CA ILE A 26 -3.13 16.98 5.16
C ILE A 26 -3.46 16.09 6.36
N ASN A 27 -3.18 14.79 6.28
CA ASN A 27 -3.27 13.87 7.40
C ASN A 27 -2.02 14.03 8.29
N VAL A 28 -2.14 14.83 9.34
CA VAL A 28 -1.07 15.11 10.29
C VAL A 28 -0.88 13.92 11.23
N GLU A 29 0.36 13.49 11.42
CA GLU A 29 0.70 12.29 12.21
C GLU A 29 1.54 12.59 13.47
N SER A 30 1.88 13.86 13.74
CA SER A 30 2.59 14.27 14.96
C SER A 30 2.40 15.75 15.31
N PHE A 31 2.71 16.13 16.56
CA PHE A 31 2.77 17.55 16.95
C PHE A 31 3.79 18.36 16.15
N SER A 32 4.94 17.76 15.84
CA SER A 32 5.98 18.43 15.05
C SER A 32 5.48 18.74 13.65
N GLU A 33 4.80 17.78 13.01
CA GLU A 33 4.21 17.98 11.69
C GLU A 33 3.07 19.01 11.72
N LEU A 34 2.26 19.07 12.78
CA LEU A 34 1.24 20.11 12.96
C LEU A 34 1.89 21.51 12.98
N LYS A 35 2.98 21.67 13.72
CA LYS A 35 3.74 22.93 13.80
C LYS A 35 4.36 23.30 12.45
N THR A 36 4.94 22.34 11.74
CA THR A 36 5.48 22.54 10.39
C THR A 36 4.38 22.97 9.42
N THR A 37 3.22 22.30 9.47
CA THR A 37 2.05 22.65 8.65
C THR A 37 1.58 24.08 8.92
N LEU A 38 1.48 24.48 10.21
CA LEU A 38 1.15 25.85 10.61
C LEU A 38 2.16 26.87 10.06
N LYS A 39 3.47 26.61 10.22
CA LYS A 39 4.54 27.49 9.73
C LYS A 39 4.44 27.72 8.23
N VAL A 40 4.24 26.65 7.45
CA VAL A 40 4.12 26.75 5.98
C VAL A 40 2.82 27.47 5.60
N ALA A 41 1.71 27.16 6.26
CA ALA A 41 0.42 27.82 6.03
C ALA A 41 0.50 29.34 6.29
N GLN A 42 1.17 29.75 7.37
CA GLN A 42 1.48 31.15 7.70
C GLN A 42 2.33 31.82 6.62
N LYS A 43 3.45 31.18 6.21
CA LYS A 43 4.35 31.68 5.16
C LYS A 43 3.61 31.93 3.85
N LEU A 44 2.66 31.06 3.50
CA LEU A 44 1.87 31.16 2.27
C LEU A 44 0.61 32.02 2.40
N ASN A 45 0.31 32.51 3.62
CA ASN A 45 -0.95 33.16 3.95
C ASN A 45 -2.18 32.36 3.48
N LYS A 46 -2.16 31.04 3.69
CA LYS A 46 -3.25 30.10 3.35
C LYS A 46 -3.75 29.38 4.60
N ILE A 47 -5.01 28.98 4.58
CA ILE A 47 -5.58 28.09 5.61
C ILE A 47 -5.32 26.64 5.19
N ALA A 48 -4.62 25.87 6.03
CA ALA A 48 -4.39 24.45 5.82
C ALA A 48 -5.54 23.64 6.42
N ASN A 49 -6.30 22.98 5.54
CA ASN A 49 -7.20 21.93 5.97
C ASN A 49 -6.39 20.72 6.47
N ILE A 50 -6.69 20.26 7.68
CA ILE A 50 -5.99 19.14 8.29
C ILE A 50 -6.97 18.07 8.76
N SER A 51 -6.48 16.84 8.77
CA SER A 51 -7.01 15.75 9.54
C SER A 51 -5.91 15.22 10.47
N ILE A 52 -6.27 14.59 11.58
CA ILE A 52 -5.28 13.94 12.46
C ILE A 52 -5.42 12.44 12.35
N ARG A 53 -4.30 11.75 12.08
CA ARG A 53 -4.24 10.29 12.11
C ARG A 53 -4.18 9.80 13.55
N VAL A 54 -5.18 9.03 13.94
CA VAL A 54 -5.29 8.45 15.29
C VAL A 54 -5.00 6.96 15.28
N ASN A 55 -4.54 6.47 16.43
CA ASN A 55 -4.31 5.05 16.70
C ASN A 55 -5.44 4.51 17.59
N PRO A 56 -6.44 3.82 17.03
CA PRO A 56 -7.57 3.30 17.81
C PRO A 56 -7.23 2.06 18.66
N GLU A 57 -5.95 1.69 18.76
CA GLU A 57 -5.47 0.53 19.55
C GLU A 57 -6.26 -0.76 19.27
N VAL A 58 -6.40 -1.09 18.00
CA VAL A 58 -7.00 -2.36 17.55
C VAL A 58 -5.89 -3.23 16.98
N ASN A 59 -5.87 -4.52 17.33
CA ASN A 59 -4.92 -5.48 16.77
C ASN A 59 -5.64 -6.37 15.74
N PRO A 60 -5.52 -6.09 14.44
CA PRO A 60 -5.96 -7.02 13.42
C PRO A 60 -5.00 -8.21 13.42
N LYS A 61 -5.51 -9.41 13.68
CA LYS A 61 -4.76 -10.66 13.46
C LYS A 61 -4.31 -10.67 12.00
N THR A 62 -3.04 -10.37 11.77
CA THR A 62 -2.40 -10.23 10.45
C THR A 62 -1.04 -10.91 10.50
N HIS A 63 -0.34 -10.95 9.35
CA HIS A 63 0.99 -11.55 9.23
C HIS A 63 1.91 -11.13 10.40
N PRO A 64 2.77 -12.01 10.93
CA PRO A 64 3.60 -11.76 12.13
C PRO A 64 4.35 -10.42 12.12
N TYR A 65 4.87 -9.99 10.97
CA TYR A 65 5.57 -8.71 10.77
C TYR A 65 4.67 -7.45 10.90
N ILE A 66 3.34 -7.59 10.73
CA ILE A 66 2.37 -6.49 10.77
C ILE A 66 1.80 -6.32 12.19
N ALA A 67 1.55 -7.41 12.89
CA ALA A 67 0.93 -7.40 14.22
C ALA A 67 1.83 -6.78 15.31
N THR A 68 3.16 -6.95 15.24
CA THR A 68 4.11 -6.33 16.20
C THR A 68 4.26 -4.81 15.99
N ALA A 69 3.90 -4.30 14.82
CA ALA A 69 4.14 -2.92 14.41
C ALA A 69 3.12 -1.90 14.93
N LEU A 70 1.96 -2.31 15.46
CA LEU A 70 0.88 -1.37 15.80
C LEU A 70 1.06 -0.63 17.14
N LYS A 71 1.60 -1.27 18.18
CA LYS A 71 1.92 -0.58 19.47
C LYS A 71 3.25 0.18 19.45
N LYS A 72 4.16 -0.18 18.55
CA LYS A 72 5.46 0.50 18.32
C LYS A 72 5.46 1.27 17.00
N SER A 73 4.27 1.59 16.49
CA SER A 73 4.14 2.20 15.18
C SER A 73 4.69 3.61 15.22
N LYS A 74 5.43 3.99 14.18
CA LYS A 74 5.79 5.39 13.94
C LYS A 74 4.60 6.24 13.47
N PHE A 75 3.47 5.60 13.15
CA PHE A 75 2.33 6.23 12.51
C PHE A 75 1.27 6.67 13.52
N GLY A 76 0.63 7.81 13.24
CA GLY A 76 -0.49 8.35 14.01
C GLY A 76 -0.16 8.71 15.45
N VAL A 77 -1.17 9.24 16.15
CA VAL A 77 -1.07 9.64 17.56
C VAL A 77 -2.15 8.97 18.41
N SER A 78 -1.94 8.93 19.72
CA SER A 78 -2.98 8.47 20.66
C SER A 78 -4.20 9.41 20.63
N PHE A 79 -5.39 8.95 21.04
CA PHE A 79 -6.56 9.84 21.17
C PHE A 79 -6.31 11.01 22.13
N LYS A 80 -5.50 10.80 23.18
CA LYS A 80 -5.12 11.85 24.13
C LYS A 80 -4.32 12.96 23.43
N ASP A 81 -3.33 12.58 22.64
CA ASP A 81 -2.49 13.54 21.91
C ASP A 81 -3.27 14.21 20.78
N ALA A 82 -4.12 13.45 20.07
CA ALA A 82 -5.01 13.99 19.06
C ALA A 82 -5.91 15.09 19.62
N LEU A 83 -6.49 14.89 20.81
CA LEU A 83 -7.33 15.90 21.45
C LEU A 83 -6.59 17.21 21.68
N LEU A 84 -5.34 17.13 22.17
CA LEU A 84 -4.48 18.30 22.36
C LEU A 84 -4.17 18.98 21.02
N MET A 85 -3.83 18.21 19.98
CA MET A 85 -3.56 18.72 18.64
C MET A 85 -4.78 19.42 18.02
N TYR A 86 -5.99 18.85 18.14
CA TYR A 86 -7.23 19.48 17.68
C TYR A 86 -7.51 20.79 18.42
N LYS A 87 -7.33 20.82 19.75
CA LYS A 87 -7.49 22.04 20.56
C LYS A 87 -6.51 23.14 20.17
N LEU A 88 -5.26 22.77 19.84
CA LEU A 88 -4.28 23.72 19.32
C LEU A 88 -4.70 24.23 17.94
N ALA A 89 -5.01 23.34 17.00
CA ALA A 89 -5.41 23.70 15.64
C ALA A 89 -6.61 24.64 15.62
N LYS A 90 -7.62 24.41 16.47
CA LYS A 90 -8.80 25.27 16.57
C LYS A 90 -8.49 26.73 16.96
N LYS A 91 -7.39 26.98 17.67
CA LYS A 91 -6.99 28.33 18.09
C LYS A 91 -6.18 29.07 17.02
N GLU A 92 -5.77 28.37 15.96
CA GLU A 92 -4.88 28.90 14.93
C GLU A 92 -5.67 29.29 13.68
N LYS A 93 -5.61 30.57 13.28
CA LYS A 93 -6.34 31.07 12.09
C LYS A 93 -5.89 30.48 10.75
N TYR A 94 -4.73 29.81 10.71
CA TYR A 94 -4.14 29.20 9.53
C TYR A 94 -4.34 27.67 9.48
N LEU A 95 -5.02 27.09 10.46
CA LEU A 95 -5.35 25.67 10.49
C LEU A 95 -6.86 25.50 10.53
N ASN A 96 -7.36 24.54 9.77
CA ASN A 96 -8.77 24.17 9.75
C ASN A 96 -8.90 22.65 9.96
N PRO A 97 -9.12 22.18 11.19
CA PRO A 97 -9.28 20.76 11.47
C PRO A 97 -10.66 20.24 11.02
N ILE A 98 -10.69 19.57 9.87
CA ILE A 98 -11.94 19.17 9.19
C ILE A 98 -12.17 17.66 9.15
N GLY A 99 -11.23 16.84 9.61
CA GLY A 99 -11.42 15.40 9.56
C GLY A 99 -10.54 14.63 10.52
N ILE A 100 -10.78 13.33 10.59
CA ILE A 100 -10.00 12.37 11.37
C ILE A 100 -9.72 11.13 10.52
N HIS A 101 -8.53 10.55 10.70
CA HIS A 101 -8.09 9.41 9.90
C HIS A 101 -7.61 8.26 10.81
N PHE A 102 -7.88 7.02 10.43
CA PHE A 102 -7.13 5.87 10.93
C PHE A 102 -6.82 4.88 9.82
N HIS A 103 -5.71 4.16 9.98
CA HIS A 103 -5.34 3.04 9.11
C HIS A 103 -4.70 1.95 9.96
N ILE A 104 -5.35 0.78 10.03
CA ILE A 104 -5.04 -0.28 11.00
C ILE A 104 -4.10 -1.36 10.46
N GLY A 105 -3.68 -1.29 9.20
CA GLY A 105 -2.73 -2.24 8.62
C GLY A 105 -3.09 -2.64 7.19
N SER A 106 -2.44 -3.70 6.70
CA SER A 106 -2.61 -4.20 5.33
C SER A 106 -2.88 -5.70 5.33
N GLN A 107 -3.56 -6.17 4.28
CA GLN A 107 -3.85 -7.59 4.05
C GLN A 107 -4.72 -8.19 5.17
N ILE A 108 -5.73 -7.43 5.61
CA ILE A 108 -6.68 -7.84 6.65
C ILE A 108 -7.92 -8.43 5.99
N PHE A 109 -8.24 -9.69 6.30
CA PHE A 109 -9.40 -10.39 5.74
C PHE A 109 -10.68 -10.23 6.56
N GLU A 110 -10.54 -9.92 7.85
CA GLU A 110 -11.67 -9.76 8.77
C GLU A 110 -12.14 -8.31 8.85
N LYS A 111 -13.46 -8.09 8.77
CA LYS A 111 -14.08 -6.78 8.97
C LYS A 111 -14.09 -6.30 10.44
N LYS A 112 -14.03 -7.23 11.40
CA LYS A 112 -14.22 -6.93 12.83
C LYS A 112 -13.22 -5.87 13.35
N PRO A 113 -11.90 -5.96 13.08
CA PRO A 113 -10.95 -4.93 13.50
C PRO A 113 -11.27 -3.52 12.97
N PHE A 114 -11.73 -3.41 11.71
CA PHE A 114 -12.12 -2.12 11.14
C PHE A 114 -13.35 -1.52 11.82
N LEU A 115 -14.34 -2.35 12.14
CA LEU A 115 -15.56 -1.91 12.84
C LEU A 115 -15.25 -1.47 14.28
N GLU A 116 -14.37 -2.18 14.99
CA GLU A 116 -13.90 -1.79 16.33
C GLU A 116 -13.14 -0.46 16.29
N ALA A 117 -12.27 -0.27 15.28
CA ALA A 117 -11.53 0.97 15.09
C ALA A 117 -12.47 2.15 14.78
N LEU A 118 -13.48 1.92 13.95
CA LEU A 118 -14.52 2.88 13.64
C LEU A 118 -15.30 3.27 14.90
N ASP A 119 -15.73 2.31 15.70
CA ASP A 119 -16.51 2.58 16.93
C ASP A 119 -15.72 3.44 17.92
N LYS A 120 -14.46 3.09 18.20
CA LYS A 120 -13.59 3.90 19.06
C LYS A 120 -13.37 5.31 18.51
N THR A 121 -13.20 5.43 17.19
CA THR A 121 -13.00 6.74 16.54
C THR A 121 -14.28 7.59 16.61
N LEU A 122 -15.45 7.00 16.40
CA LEU A 122 -16.73 7.71 16.54
C LEU A 122 -16.98 8.20 17.97
N GLU A 123 -16.63 7.40 18.99
CA GLU A 123 -16.68 7.86 20.38
C GLU A 123 -15.72 9.04 20.64
N PHE A 124 -14.53 8.99 20.05
CA PHE A 124 -13.60 10.11 20.14
C PHE A 124 -14.11 11.38 19.42
N ILE A 125 -14.79 11.23 18.28
CA ILE A 125 -15.44 12.36 17.60
C ILE A 125 -16.49 13.04 18.50
N LYS A 126 -17.24 12.28 19.31
CA LYS A 126 -18.16 12.86 20.31
C LYS A 126 -17.41 13.67 21.38
N VAL A 127 -16.22 13.24 21.77
CA VAL A 127 -15.34 14.01 22.68
C VAL A 127 -14.93 15.33 22.04
N LEU A 128 -14.51 15.31 20.76
CA LEU A 128 -14.19 16.52 20.02
C LEU A 128 -15.38 17.49 19.91
N LYS A 129 -16.59 16.97 19.67
CA LYS A 129 -17.80 17.80 19.62
C LYS A 129 -18.06 18.53 20.94
N LYS A 130 -17.83 17.90 22.10
CA LYS A 130 -17.94 18.57 23.42
C LYS A 130 -16.95 19.73 23.58
N GLU A 131 -15.85 19.72 22.84
CA GLU A 131 -14.86 20.81 22.76
C GLU A 131 -15.20 21.82 21.66
N ASN A 132 -16.42 21.75 21.10
CA ASN A 132 -16.91 22.53 19.97
C ASN A 132 -16.02 22.36 18.72
N ILE A 133 -15.51 21.15 18.48
CA ILE A 133 -14.76 20.76 17.28
C ILE A 133 -15.63 19.76 16.52
N ILE A 134 -16.23 20.22 15.41
CA ILE A 134 -17.10 19.42 14.55
C ILE A 134 -16.30 19.09 13.30
N LEU A 135 -16.19 17.81 12.98
CA LEU A 135 -15.44 17.36 11.81
C LEU A 135 -16.38 17.18 10.61
N ASP A 136 -15.87 17.38 9.40
CA ASP A 136 -16.63 17.17 8.17
C ASP A 136 -16.55 15.73 7.67
N PHE A 137 -15.44 15.05 7.96
CA PHE A 137 -15.20 13.70 7.45
C PHE A 137 -14.47 12.77 8.42
N ILE A 138 -14.67 11.48 8.18
CA ILE A 138 -13.87 10.39 8.73
C ILE A 138 -13.26 9.59 7.59
N ASP A 139 -11.96 9.36 7.68
CA ASP A 139 -11.21 8.49 6.79
C ASP A 139 -10.86 7.20 7.54
N ILE A 140 -11.38 6.07 7.05
CA ILE A 140 -11.16 4.75 7.66
C ILE A 140 -9.99 3.99 7.01
N GLY A 141 -9.24 4.66 6.14
CA GLY A 141 -8.05 4.16 5.48
C GLY A 141 -8.35 3.01 4.51
N GLY A 142 -7.28 2.28 4.15
CA GLY A 142 -7.36 1.05 3.36
C GLY A 142 -7.07 -0.21 4.17
N GLY A 143 -6.45 -1.20 3.52
CA GLY A 143 -5.90 -2.38 4.19
C GLY A 143 -6.64 -3.70 3.96
N TRP A 144 -7.75 -3.66 3.22
CA TRP A 144 -8.55 -4.85 2.91
C TRP A 144 -7.73 -5.88 2.12
N GLY A 145 -7.82 -7.13 2.55
CA GLY A 145 -7.10 -8.26 1.98
C GLY A 145 -7.61 -8.66 0.59
N VAL A 146 -6.68 -9.16 -0.22
CA VAL A 146 -6.92 -9.75 -1.54
C VAL A 146 -6.39 -11.18 -1.56
N LYS A 147 -6.81 -11.99 -2.53
CA LYS A 147 -6.29 -13.35 -2.69
C LYS A 147 -4.94 -13.32 -3.40
N TYR A 148 -3.88 -13.73 -2.71
CA TYR A 148 -2.59 -14.08 -3.31
C TYR A 148 -2.46 -15.58 -3.56
N SER A 149 -3.11 -16.37 -2.71
CA SER A 149 -3.28 -17.82 -2.83
C SER A 149 -4.73 -18.19 -3.18
N PRO A 150 -4.96 -19.30 -3.91
CA PRO A 150 -6.31 -19.86 -4.09
C PRO A 150 -7.05 -20.09 -2.77
N ASN A 151 -6.33 -20.34 -1.68
CA ASN A 151 -6.90 -20.63 -0.36
C ASN A 151 -7.17 -19.38 0.49
N ASP A 152 -6.74 -18.19 0.05
CA ASP A 152 -6.98 -16.97 0.80
C ASP A 152 -8.48 -16.63 0.84
N PRO A 153 -9.01 -16.17 1.98
CA PRO A 153 -10.39 -15.74 2.08
C PRO A 153 -10.62 -14.42 1.33
N LEU A 154 -11.86 -14.18 0.91
CA LEU A 154 -12.27 -12.87 0.38
C LEU A 154 -12.62 -11.93 1.53
N PHE A 155 -12.19 -10.67 1.42
CA PHE A 155 -12.66 -9.64 2.35
C PHE A 155 -14.18 -9.41 2.13
N PRO A 156 -15.01 -9.46 3.20
CA PRO A 156 -16.47 -9.36 3.09
C PRO A 156 -16.93 -7.90 2.90
N LEU A 157 -16.58 -7.31 1.75
CA LEU A 157 -16.73 -5.88 1.46
C LEU A 157 -18.17 -5.39 1.60
N GLU A 158 -19.15 -6.10 1.04
CA GLU A 158 -20.55 -5.64 1.07
C GLU A 158 -21.10 -5.55 2.50
N ASP A 159 -20.88 -6.59 3.31
CA ASP A 159 -21.32 -6.58 4.70
C ASP A 159 -20.56 -5.53 5.52
N PHE A 160 -19.26 -5.38 5.28
CA PHE A 160 -18.46 -4.33 5.90
C PHE A 160 -19.01 -2.94 5.57
N ALA A 161 -19.23 -2.64 4.29
CA ALA A 161 -19.76 -1.36 3.82
C ALA A 161 -21.15 -1.08 4.41
N LYS A 162 -22.07 -2.05 4.41
CA LYS A 162 -23.40 -1.91 5.02
C LYS A 162 -23.30 -1.52 6.51
N LYS A 163 -22.41 -2.16 7.26
CA LYS A 163 -22.21 -1.86 8.70
C LYS A 163 -21.59 -0.50 8.94
N VAL A 164 -20.58 -0.11 8.16
CA VAL A 164 -19.97 1.23 8.23
C VAL A 164 -21.01 2.30 7.93
N ILE A 165 -21.75 2.15 6.83
CA ILE A 165 -22.79 3.11 6.42
C ILE A 165 -23.88 3.23 7.49
N ASN A 166 -24.33 2.11 8.07
CA ASN A 166 -25.34 2.14 9.13
C ASN A 166 -24.84 2.88 10.37
N LYS A 167 -23.59 2.65 10.80
CA LYS A 167 -22.99 3.37 11.93
C LYS A 167 -22.90 4.88 11.67
N LEU A 168 -22.50 5.29 10.47
CA LEU A 168 -22.41 6.71 10.10
C LEU A 168 -23.77 7.38 9.93
N LYS A 169 -24.77 6.69 9.38
CA LYS A 169 -26.15 7.21 9.27
C LYS A 169 -26.79 7.47 10.64
N ASN A 170 -26.49 6.62 11.62
CA ASN A 170 -27.01 6.74 12.98
C ASN A 170 -26.13 7.61 13.88
N PHE A 171 -25.08 8.24 13.34
CA PHE A 171 -24.24 9.17 14.09
C PHE A 171 -24.96 10.52 14.24
N GLU A 172 -24.68 11.23 15.33
CA GLU A 172 -25.40 12.45 15.75
C GLU A 172 -25.31 13.64 14.77
N TYR A 173 -24.39 13.60 13.81
CA TYR A 173 -24.33 14.53 12.69
C TYR A 173 -23.68 13.87 11.47
N LYS A 174 -23.82 14.50 10.30
CA LYS A 174 -23.34 13.95 9.03
C LYS A 174 -21.82 14.02 8.94
N LEU A 175 -21.19 12.86 8.72
CA LEU A 175 -19.78 12.74 8.38
C LEU A 175 -19.63 12.20 6.95
N LYS A 176 -18.77 12.81 6.14
CA LYS A 176 -18.35 12.23 4.87
C LYS A 176 -17.40 11.06 5.15
N LEU A 177 -17.59 9.94 4.45
CA LEU A 177 -16.72 8.77 4.55
C LEU A 177 -15.65 8.82 3.45
N PHE A 178 -14.40 8.64 3.85
CA PHE A 178 -13.28 8.33 2.95
C PHE A 178 -12.73 6.93 3.24
N VAL A 179 -12.22 6.30 2.19
CA VAL A 179 -11.53 5.00 2.21
C VAL A 179 -10.30 5.11 1.30
N GLU A 180 -9.23 4.41 1.64
CA GLU A 180 -7.94 4.44 0.91
C GLU A 180 -7.51 3.05 0.37
N PRO A 181 -8.35 2.30 -0.37
CA PRO A 181 -7.98 0.97 -0.85
C PRO A 181 -6.93 1.06 -1.97
N GLY A 182 -5.67 0.73 -1.65
CA GLY A 182 -4.63 0.51 -2.66
C GLY A 182 -4.66 -0.92 -3.20
N ARG A 183 -4.17 -1.86 -2.38
CA ARG A 183 -4.08 -3.30 -2.72
C ARG A 183 -5.37 -3.86 -3.28
N TYR A 184 -6.48 -3.57 -2.60
CA TYR A 184 -7.79 -4.15 -2.92
C TYR A 184 -8.28 -3.79 -4.32
N LEU A 185 -7.93 -2.60 -4.84
CA LEU A 185 -8.35 -2.17 -6.17
C LEU A 185 -7.53 -2.81 -7.28
N ILE A 186 -6.21 -2.94 -7.10
CA ILE A 186 -5.31 -3.16 -8.24
C ILE A 186 -4.48 -4.45 -8.15
N ALA A 187 -4.35 -5.10 -6.99
CA ALA A 187 -3.47 -6.26 -6.85
C ALA A 187 -3.79 -7.36 -7.86
N ASN A 188 -5.06 -7.72 -7.99
CA ASN A 188 -5.52 -8.85 -8.79
C ASN A 188 -5.91 -8.44 -10.22
N THR A 189 -5.62 -7.20 -10.64
CA THR A 189 -5.88 -6.73 -12.01
C THR A 189 -4.68 -6.89 -12.93
N ALA A 190 -3.54 -7.33 -12.41
CA ALA A 190 -2.32 -7.52 -13.19
C ALA A 190 -1.60 -8.81 -12.80
N ILE A 191 -0.89 -9.34 -13.79
CA ILE A 191 0.03 -10.48 -13.68
C ILE A 191 1.41 -10.00 -14.13
N MET A 192 2.46 -10.63 -13.64
CA MET A 192 3.80 -10.53 -14.21
C MET A 192 4.07 -11.79 -15.02
N LEU A 193 4.59 -11.62 -16.24
CA LEU A 193 5.08 -12.72 -17.06
C LEU A 193 6.60 -12.77 -16.96
N THR A 194 7.14 -13.97 -16.81
CA THR A 194 8.58 -14.20 -16.85
C THR A 194 8.90 -15.48 -17.61
N LYS A 195 10.04 -15.51 -18.28
CA LYS A 195 10.53 -16.67 -19.04
C LYS A 195 11.53 -17.46 -18.21
N ILE A 196 11.40 -18.79 -18.22
CA ILE A 196 12.43 -19.68 -17.69
C ILE A 196 13.63 -19.64 -18.66
N LEU A 197 14.77 -19.17 -18.17
CA LEU A 197 16.02 -19.15 -18.91
C LEU A 197 16.72 -20.50 -18.82
N TYR A 198 16.85 -21.02 -17.59
CA TYR A 198 17.59 -22.23 -17.31
C TYR A 198 16.91 -23.07 -16.24
N ILE A 199 17.01 -24.39 -16.37
CA ILE A 199 16.63 -25.33 -15.32
C ILE A 199 17.90 -25.91 -14.71
N LYS A 200 18.16 -25.59 -13.44
CA LYS A 200 19.31 -26.11 -12.70
C LYS A 200 18.85 -27.15 -11.69
N LYS A 201 19.48 -28.32 -11.70
CA LYS A 201 19.27 -29.36 -10.69
C LYS A 201 20.53 -29.50 -9.83
N ASN A 202 20.35 -29.31 -8.54
CA ASN A 202 21.30 -29.75 -7.53
C ASN A 202 20.81 -31.09 -6.93
N GLU A 203 21.58 -31.69 -6.03
CA GLU A 203 21.26 -33.00 -5.43
C GLU A 203 19.83 -33.06 -4.84
N ASP A 204 19.41 -32.01 -4.11
CA ASP A 204 18.11 -31.99 -3.42
C ASP A 204 17.09 -30.98 -3.97
N LYS A 205 17.47 -30.18 -4.97
CA LYS A 205 16.62 -29.05 -5.39
C LYS A 205 16.71 -28.73 -6.88
N THR A 206 15.53 -28.52 -7.48
CA THR A 206 15.38 -27.99 -8.83
C THR A 206 15.08 -26.50 -8.77
N PHE A 207 15.78 -25.73 -9.60
CA PHE A 207 15.62 -24.29 -9.74
C PHE A 207 15.17 -23.95 -11.15
N TYR A 208 14.09 -23.18 -11.26
CA TYR A 208 13.69 -22.50 -12.49
C TYR A 208 14.23 -21.07 -12.44
N ILE A 209 15.32 -20.83 -13.17
CA ILE A 209 15.99 -19.53 -13.22
C ILE A 209 15.29 -18.69 -14.29
N CYS A 210 14.67 -17.60 -13.87
CA CYS A 210 13.78 -16.78 -14.70
C CYS A 210 14.43 -15.46 -15.12
N ASP A 211 13.85 -14.79 -16.12
CA ASP A 211 14.31 -13.47 -16.59
C ASP A 211 13.79 -12.28 -15.79
N ALA A 212 12.91 -12.51 -14.81
CA ALA A 212 12.49 -11.54 -13.81
C ALA A 212 13.06 -11.92 -12.43
N GLY A 213 13.41 -10.91 -11.63
CA GLY A 213 13.90 -11.11 -10.27
C GLY A 213 13.26 -10.15 -9.27
N MET A 214 13.83 -10.07 -8.08
CA MET A 214 13.38 -9.20 -6.99
C MET A 214 13.39 -7.71 -7.35
N ASN A 215 14.14 -7.30 -8.37
CA ASN A 215 14.12 -5.94 -8.89
C ASN A 215 12.79 -5.59 -9.58
N ASP A 216 12.13 -6.57 -10.20
CA ASP A 216 10.81 -6.43 -10.84
C ASP A 216 9.68 -6.84 -9.89
N PHE A 217 9.92 -7.89 -9.09
CA PHE A 217 8.94 -8.54 -8.23
C PHE A 217 9.44 -8.66 -6.78
N PRO A 218 9.58 -7.54 -6.04
CA PRO A 218 10.29 -7.51 -4.76
C PRO A 218 9.58 -8.20 -3.60
N ARG A 219 8.26 -8.42 -3.70
CA ARG A 219 7.44 -8.82 -2.55
C ARG A 219 7.83 -10.17 -1.92
N PRO A 220 8.12 -11.23 -2.69
CA PRO A 220 8.55 -12.49 -2.10
C PRO A 220 9.88 -12.34 -1.35
N SER A 221 10.86 -11.65 -1.94
CA SER A 221 12.15 -11.39 -1.28
C SER A 221 12.01 -10.55 0.00
N LEU A 222 11.27 -9.43 -0.06
CA LEU A 222 11.18 -8.47 1.04
C LEU A 222 10.25 -8.92 2.19
N TYR A 223 9.16 -9.61 1.86
CA TYR A 223 8.11 -9.94 2.82
C TYR A 223 7.88 -11.44 3.00
N GLN A 224 8.62 -12.28 2.29
CA GLN A 224 8.31 -13.71 2.15
C GLN A 224 6.87 -13.92 1.65
N ALA A 225 6.38 -12.97 0.85
CA ALA A 225 4.99 -12.96 0.41
C ALA A 225 4.76 -14.06 -0.63
N TYR A 226 3.75 -14.89 -0.38
CA TYR A 226 3.26 -15.83 -1.38
C TYR A 226 2.64 -15.06 -2.55
N HIS A 227 2.96 -15.51 -3.78
CA HIS A 227 2.18 -15.23 -4.98
C HIS A 227 1.95 -16.55 -5.71
N HIS A 228 0.73 -16.75 -6.18
CA HIS A 228 0.45 -17.90 -7.04
C HIS A 228 1.22 -17.77 -8.37
N ILE A 229 1.83 -18.86 -8.83
CA ILE A 229 2.63 -18.92 -10.05
C ILE A 229 2.26 -20.20 -10.78
N GLU A 230 1.92 -20.08 -12.05
CA GLU A 230 1.59 -21.20 -12.94
C GLU A 230 2.28 -21.03 -14.30
N PRO A 231 2.57 -22.10 -15.03
CA PRO A 231 2.95 -21.98 -16.44
C PRO A 231 1.80 -21.46 -17.29
N LEU A 232 2.12 -20.60 -18.25
CA LEU A 232 1.14 -20.04 -19.19
C LEU A 232 0.49 -21.11 -20.07
N TYR A 233 1.30 -22.07 -20.53
CA TYR A 233 0.85 -23.20 -21.35
C TYR A 233 1.03 -24.49 -20.57
N GLN A 234 -0.06 -25.22 -20.41
CA GLN A 234 -0.08 -26.46 -19.65
C GLN A 234 0.10 -27.64 -20.61
N ASN A 235 1.33 -28.09 -20.78
CA ASN A 235 1.65 -29.16 -21.74
C ASN A 235 1.73 -30.55 -21.09
N LYS A 236 1.81 -30.64 -19.76
CA LYS A 236 2.00 -31.89 -19.01
C LYS A 236 1.21 -31.89 -17.70
N GLU A 237 0.76 -33.07 -17.28
CA GLU A 237 0.13 -33.27 -15.97
C GLU A 237 1.14 -33.52 -14.84
N ASP A 238 2.41 -33.79 -15.18
CA ASP A 238 3.47 -34.02 -14.19
C ASP A 238 3.65 -32.79 -13.29
N ILE A 239 3.61 -33.00 -11.98
CA ILE A 239 3.90 -31.98 -10.96
C ILE A 239 5.32 -32.21 -10.43
N GLU A 240 6.06 -31.14 -10.21
CA GLU A 240 7.32 -31.17 -9.45
C GLU A 240 7.40 -30.02 -8.45
N ILE A 241 8.29 -30.14 -7.47
CA ILE A 241 8.57 -29.12 -6.45
C ILE A 241 9.85 -28.39 -6.84
N VAL A 242 9.77 -27.07 -7.01
CA VAL A 242 10.89 -26.25 -7.48
C VAL A 242 11.00 -24.93 -6.71
N ASP A 243 12.20 -24.36 -6.72
CA ASP A 243 12.38 -22.93 -6.45
C ASP A 243 12.33 -22.15 -7.76
N ILE A 244 11.53 -21.09 -7.78
CA ILE A 244 11.43 -20.17 -8.92
C ILE A 244 12.23 -18.93 -8.54
N VAL A 245 13.37 -18.73 -9.20
CA VAL A 245 14.37 -17.72 -8.83
C VAL A 245 14.65 -16.77 -9.97
N GLY A 246 15.11 -15.57 -9.66
CA GLY A 246 15.57 -14.62 -10.66
C GLY A 246 17.06 -14.75 -10.95
N PRO A 247 17.61 -13.86 -11.79
CA PRO A 247 19.01 -13.88 -12.21
C PRO A 247 19.91 -12.92 -11.41
N ILE A 248 19.40 -12.30 -10.34
CA ILE A 248 20.15 -11.32 -9.54
C ILE A 248 21.16 -12.05 -8.66
N CYS A 249 22.34 -11.45 -8.51
CA CYS A 249 23.42 -11.92 -7.64
C CYS A 249 23.11 -11.70 -6.15
N GLU A 250 21.95 -12.14 -5.69
CA GLU A 250 21.52 -12.09 -4.30
C GLU A 250 20.79 -13.39 -3.94
N SER A 251 21.18 -14.00 -2.82
CA SER A 251 20.57 -15.22 -2.29
C SER A 251 19.06 -15.07 -1.99
N GLY A 252 18.64 -13.84 -1.72
CA GLY A 252 17.25 -13.45 -1.55
C GLY A 252 16.46 -13.27 -2.85
N ASP A 253 17.05 -13.47 -4.03
CA ASP A 253 16.34 -13.34 -5.31
C ASP A 253 15.51 -14.58 -5.65
N PHE A 254 14.32 -14.67 -5.05
CA PHE A 254 13.34 -15.68 -5.37
C PHE A 254 11.97 -15.06 -5.64
N LEU A 255 11.23 -15.70 -6.56
CA LEU A 255 9.82 -15.40 -6.84
C LEU A 255 8.90 -16.35 -6.06
N ALA A 256 9.33 -17.60 -5.88
CA ALA A 256 8.69 -18.60 -5.03
C ALA A 256 9.71 -19.64 -4.57
N LYS A 257 9.49 -20.19 -3.37
CA LYS A 257 10.25 -21.34 -2.85
C LYS A 257 9.33 -22.52 -2.66
N ASP A 258 9.89 -23.72 -2.83
CA ASP A 258 9.24 -25.02 -2.60
C ASP A 258 7.84 -25.08 -3.23
N ARG A 259 7.77 -24.65 -4.50
CA ARG A 259 6.51 -24.53 -5.23
C ARG A 259 6.21 -25.83 -5.95
N GLU A 260 5.09 -26.46 -5.59
CA GLU A 260 4.42 -27.43 -6.44
C GLU A 260 3.89 -26.74 -7.70
N ILE A 261 4.40 -27.16 -8.86
CA ILE A 261 4.02 -26.61 -10.16
C ILE A 261 4.03 -27.71 -11.22
N LYS A 262 3.23 -27.53 -12.27
CA LYS A 262 3.32 -28.37 -13.47
C LYS A 262 4.71 -28.23 -14.06
N LYS A 263 5.31 -29.36 -14.44
CA LYS A 263 6.65 -29.45 -15.00
C LYS A 263 6.79 -28.58 -16.25
N CYS A 264 7.78 -27.68 -16.22
CA CYS A 264 8.08 -26.74 -17.28
C CYS A 264 9.40 -27.10 -17.99
N GLN A 265 9.69 -26.40 -19.08
CA GLN A 265 10.94 -26.46 -19.84
C GLN A 265 11.59 -25.08 -19.93
N GLU A 266 12.87 -25.05 -20.30
CA GLU A 266 13.54 -23.81 -20.67
C GLU A 266 12.80 -23.14 -21.84
N GLY A 267 12.60 -21.83 -21.74
CA GLY A 267 11.82 -21.05 -22.69
C GLY A 267 10.34 -20.90 -22.36
N ASP A 268 9.77 -21.74 -21.48
CA ASP A 268 8.37 -21.61 -21.05
C ASP A 268 8.14 -20.29 -20.29
N LEU A 269 6.91 -19.79 -20.38
CA LEU A 269 6.47 -18.60 -19.65
C LEU A 269 5.75 -18.99 -18.36
N LEU A 270 6.10 -18.33 -17.27
CA LEU A 270 5.42 -18.38 -16.00
C LEU A 270 4.57 -17.12 -15.80
N VAL A 271 3.40 -17.30 -15.20
CA VAL A 271 2.44 -16.26 -14.84
C VAL A 271 2.49 -16.08 -13.33
N CYS A 272 3.04 -14.98 -12.85
CA CYS A 272 3.00 -14.59 -11.45
C CYS A 272 1.75 -13.74 -11.19
N PHE A 273 0.79 -14.29 -10.46
CA PHE A 273 -0.50 -13.66 -10.20
C PHE A 273 -0.43 -12.56 -9.14
N SER A 274 -1.46 -11.71 -9.11
CA SER A 274 -1.66 -10.66 -8.10
C SER A 274 -0.53 -9.62 -8.07
N ALA A 275 -0.02 -9.27 -9.25
CA ALA A 275 1.16 -8.45 -9.44
C ALA A 275 0.86 -6.94 -9.50
N GLY A 276 -0.40 -6.49 -9.43
CA GLY A 276 -0.73 -5.09 -9.70
C GLY A 276 -0.46 -4.11 -8.55
N ALA A 277 -0.25 -4.59 -7.32
CA ALA A 277 0.00 -3.73 -6.16
C ALA A 277 1.33 -4.06 -5.50
N TYR A 278 2.15 -3.02 -5.25
CA TYR A 278 3.44 -3.13 -4.55
C TYR A 278 4.46 -4.02 -5.26
N THR A 279 4.37 -4.07 -6.59
CA THR A 279 5.32 -4.74 -7.48
C THR A 279 6.10 -3.67 -8.23
N MET A 280 5.59 -3.20 -9.36
CA MET A 280 6.25 -2.19 -10.18
C MET A 280 6.47 -0.85 -9.46
N SER A 281 5.60 -0.49 -8.51
CA SER A 281 5.80 0.69 -7.65
C SER A 281 7.01 0.58 -6.73
N MET A 282 7.54 -0.63 -6.52
CA MET A 282 8.72 -0.95 -5.72
C MET A 282 9.88 -1.47 -6.59
N ALA A 283 9.70 -1.50 -7.90
CA ALA A 283 10.72 -1.98 -8.82
C ALA A 283 11.93 -1.04 -8.85
N ASN A 284 13.10 -1.61 -9.04
CA ASN A 284 14.38 -0.94 -8.97
C ASN A 284 15.34 -1.49 -10.04
N ASN A 285 16.52 -0.86 -10.15
CA ASN A 285 17.55 -1.19 -11.13
C ASN A 285 18.69 -2.03 -10.52
N TYR A 286 18.40 -2.84 -9.49
CA TYR A 286 19.44 -3.66 -8.88
C TYR A 286 20.06 -4.62 -9.90
N ASN A 287 21.40 -4.73 -9.85
CA ASN A 287 22.24 -5.37 -10.88
C ASN A 287 22.12 -4.72 -12.28
N SER A 288 21.90 -3.41 -12.33
CA SER A 288 21.80 -2.63 -13.58
C SER A 288 20.79 -3.22 -14.56
N ARG A 289 19.68 -3.74 -14.03
CA ARG A 289 18.60 -4.35 -14.80
C ARG A 289 17.55 -3.28 -15.11
N PRO A 290 17.27 -2.98 -16.38
CA PRO A 290 16.23 -2.01 -16.73
C PRO A 290 14.84 -2.52 -16.30
N ARG A 291 14.01 -1.66 -15.70
CA ARG A 291 12.66 -2.05 -15.28
C ARG A 291 11.81 -2.53 -16.45
N ALA A 292 10.98 -3.54 -16.17
CA ALA A 292 10.10 -4.14 -17.16
C ALA A 292 9.08 -3.16 -17.80
N LYS A 293 8.56 -3.53 -18.98
CA LYS A 293 7.43 -2.82 -19.62
C LYS A 293 6.12 -3.18 -18.93
N GLU A 294 5.15 -2.26 -18.93
CA GLU A 294 3.77 -2.51 -18.49
C GLU A 294 2.81 -2.41 -19.67
N ILE A 295 1.93 -3.41 -19.81
CA ILE A 295 0.95 -3.51 -20.90
C ILE A 295 -0.45 -3.55 -20.29
N LEU A 296 -1.31 -2.64 -20.73
CA LEU A 296 -2.73 -2.65 -20.42
C LEU A 296 -3.48 -3.40 -21.53
N VAL A 297 -4.24 -4.42 -21.15
CA VAL A 297 -5.17 -5.12 -22.06
C VAL A 297 -6.57 -4.57 -21.86
N LYS A 298 -7.20 -4.12 -22.94
CA LYS A 298 -8.58 -3.62 -22.94
C LYS A 298 -9.33 -4.25 -24.11
N LYS A 299 -10.25 -5.18 -23.79
CA LYS A 299 -10.95 -6.02 -24.78
C LYS A 299 -9.94 -6.80 -25.63
N ASP A 300 -9.93 -6.56 -26.93
CA ASP A 300 -9.08 -7.18 -27.96
C ASP A 300 -7.78 -6.41 -28.22
N LYS A 301 -7.55 -5.28 -27.54
CA LYS A 301 -6.37 -4.41 -27.76
C LYS A 301 -5.42 -4.44 -26.58
N HIS A 302 -4.14 -4.29 -26.88
CA HIS A 302 -3.09 -4.07 -25.88
C HIS A 302 -2.40 -2.72 -26.10
N ILE A 303 -2.04 -2.05 -25.01
CA ILE A 303 -1.41 -0.72 -25.02
C ILE A 303 -0.20 -0.77 -24.09
N VAL A 304 0.96 -0.35 -24.57
CA VAL A 304 2.13 -0.14 -23.70
C VAL A 304 1.88 1.12 -22.88
N ILE A 305 1.61 0.96 -21.58
CA ILE A 305 1.37 2.06 -20.63
C ILE A 305 2.64 2.48 -19.90
N ARG A 306 3.67 1.63 -19.94
CA ARG A 306 5.03 1.97 -19.53
C ARG A 306 6.04 1.24 -20.40
N LYS A 307 6.96 1.99 -20.99
CA LYS A 307 8.06 1.42 -21.79
C LYS A 307 9.06 0.72 -20.86
N ARG A 308 9.69 -0.34 -21.36
CA ARG A 308 10.87 -0.93 -20.72
C ARG A 308 11.98 0.10 -20.74
N GLU A 309 12.71 0.21 -19.64
CA GLU A 309 13.90 1.07 -19.59
C GLU A 309 15.02 0.52 -20.49
N THR A 310 15.88 1.40 -20.97
CA THR A 310 17.08 1.04 -21.74
C THR A 310 18.34 1.12 -20.86
N LEU A 311 19.51 0.80 -21.42
CA LEU A 311 20.78 1.00 -20.70
C LEU A 311 21.07 2.49 -20.49
N GLU A 312 20.69 3.34 -21.45
CA GLU A 312 20.84 4.79 -21.35
C GLU A 312 20.00 5.36 -20.20
N ASP A 313 18.80 4.82 -19.96
CA ASP A 313 17.97 5.21 -18.81
C ASP A 313 18.68 4.95 -17.47
N LEU A 314 19.54 3.93 -17.38
CA LEU A 314 20.28 3.58 -16.16
C LEU A 314 21.33 4.63 -15.82
N ILE A 315 22.02 5.16 -16.84
CA ILE A 315 23.18 6.05 -16.68
C ILE A 315 22.85 7.52 -16.95
N CYS A 316 21.62 7.87 -17.35
CA CYS A 316 21.25 9.24 -17.70
C CYS A 316 21.39 10.27 -16.56
N ARG A 317 21.61 9.81 -15.33
CA ARG A 317 21.85 10.62 -14.13
C ARG A 317 23.29 10.59 -13.64
N GLU A 318 24.15 9.79 -14.27
CA GLU A 318 25.57 9.74 -13.97
C GLU A 318 26.27 10.90 -14.68
N ILE A 319 27.14 11.59 -13.93
CA ILE A 319 27.97 12.68 -14.45
C ILE A 319 29.40 12.17 -14.35
N LEU A 320 30.07 12.06 -15.49
CA LEU A 320 31.51 11.86 -15.50
C LEU A 320 32.14 13.17 -15.03
N GLY A 321 32.91 13.10 -13.94
CA GLY A 321 33.76 14.22 -13.54
C GLY A 321 34.88 14.43 -14.55
N ASP A 322 35.41 15.65 -14.59
CA ASP A 322 36.60 16.00 -15.38
C ASP A 322 37.86 15.25 -14.90
#